data_AF-A0A7X4JK84-F1
#
_entry.id   AF-A0A7X4JK84-F1
#
_cell.length_a   1.000
_cell.length_b   1.000
_cell.length_c   1.000
_cell.angle_alpha   90.00
_cell.angle_beta   90.00
_cell.angle_gamma   90.00
#
_symmetry.space_group_name_H-M   'P 1'
#
loop_
_entity.id
_entity.type
_entity.pdbx_description
1 polymer ?
#
loop_
_entity_poly.entity_id
_entity_poly.type
_entity_poly.pdbx_seq_one_letter_code
_entity_poly.pdbx_strand_id
1 'polypeptide(L)'
;MRILEMTENELYEAGLKELMAQMGTAYTERFLKQCRPNDCDYTAERHKGLDDDPDIPTMVKQIQEREALQEAETQIAAERIEAWRKGLLELTDIEIYKLGAKVLTDKLGVPGSIGFLRHHFKQKENPLPQQLVPDRDTNVVSNQ
;
A
#
# COMPACT_ATOMS: atom_id res chain seq x y z
N MET A 1 5.90 -9.56 -19.25
CA MET A 1 5.91 -10.41 -18.04
C MET A 1 4.46 -10.64 -17.63
N ARG A 2 4.00 -11.87 -17.41
CA ARG A 2 2.62 -12.12 -16.99
C ARG A 2 2.56 -12.10 -15.46
N ILE A 3 1.98 -11.04 -14.89
CA ILE A 3 1.83 -10.87 -13.43
C ILE A 3 1.18 -12.09 -12.77
N LEU A 4 0.21 -12.73 -13.45
CA LEU A 4 -0.51 -13.90 -12.94
C LEU A 4 0.35 -15.16 -12.81
N GLU A 5 1.53 -15.19 -13.45
CA GLU A 5 2.47 -16.32 -13.39
C GLU A 5 3.58 -16.08 -12.35
N MET A 6 3.63 -14.89 -11.74
CA MET A 6 4.62 -14.54 -10.73
C MET A 6 4.23 -15.10 -9.36
N THR A 7 5.22 -15.59 -8.63
CA THR A 7 5.07 -15.99 -7.23
C THR A 7 4.82 -14.76 -6.33
N GLU A 8 4.31 -14.98 -5.11
CA GLU A 8 4.09 -13.89 -4.15
C GLU A 8 5.40 -13.10 -3.86
N ASN A 9 6.55 -13.79 -3.80
CA ASN A 9 7.86 -13.16 -3.58
C ASN A 9 8.28 -12.31 -4.78
N GLU A 10 8.13 -12.82 -6.00
CA GLU A 10 8.47 -12.07 -7.21
C GLU A 10 7.58 -10.83 -7.37
N LEU A 11 6.29 -10.94 -7.04
CA LEU A 11 5.38 -9.79 -7.02
C LEU A 11 5.81 -8.76 -5.98
N TYR A 12 6.20 -9.22 -4.79
CA TYR A 12 6.66 -8.36 -3.73
C TYR A 12 7.96 -7.63 -4.10
N GLU A 13 8.97 -8.33 -4.60
CA GLU A 13 10.23 -7.73 -5.03
C GLU A 13 10.04 -6.76 -6.21
N ALA A 14 9.22 -7.13 -7.19
CA ALA A 14 8.92 -6.26 -8.33
C ALA A 14 8.19 -4.98 -7.90
N GLY A 15 7.20 -5.10 -7.01
CA GLY A 15 6.48 -3.94 -6.47
C GLY A 15 7.37 -3.05 -5.62
N LEU A 16 8.22 -3.63 -4.77
CA LEU A 16 9.12 -2.87 -3.89
C LEU A 16 10.16 -2.12 -4.72
N LYS A 17 10.74 -2.77 -5.73
CA LYS A 17 11.68 -2.15 -6.65
C LYS A 17 11.06 -0.98 -7.39
N GLU A 18 9.82 -1.13 -7.88
CA GLU A 18 9.14 -0.04 -8.58
C GLU A 18 8.80 1.12 -7.65
N LEU A 19 8.31 0.85 -6.43
CA LEU A 19 8.07 1.89 -5.43
C LEU A 19 9.35 2.67 -5.13
N MET A 20 10.45 1.98 -4.82
CA MET A 20 11.73 2.65 -4.56
C MET A 20 12.23 3.46 -5.76
N ALA A 21 12.02 2.98 -6.98
CA ALA A 21 12.42 3.70 -8.19
C ALA A 21 11.58 4.97 -8.41
N GLN A 22 10.27 4.93 -8.14
CA GLN A 22 9.35 6.02 -8.42
C GLN A 22 9.26 7.07 -7.30
N MET A 23 9.44 6.64 -6.05
CA MET A 23 9.28 7.52 -4.89
C MET A 23 10.44 7.51 -3.90
N GLY A 24 11.48 6.72 -4.14
CA GLY A 24 12.62 6.64 -3.25
C GLY A 24 12.32 5.90 -1.95
N THR A 25 13.37 5.58 -1.21
CA THR A 25 13.30 4.74 -0.01
C THR A 25 12.43 5.36 1.09
N ALA A 26 12.60 6.65 1.38
CA ALA A 26 11.90 7.31 2.48
C ALA A 26 10.37 7.30 2.32
N TYR A 27 9.86 7.63 1.12
CA TYR A 27 8.43 7.61 0.85
C TYR A 27 7.88 6.19 0.69
N THR A 28 8.68 5.27 0.16
CA THR A 28 8.32 3.84 0.11
C THR A 28 8.09 3.29 1.52
N GLU A 29 8.97 3.60 2.47
CA GLU A 29 8.80 3.17 3.86
C GLU A 29 7.55 3.78 4.51
N ARG A 30 7.26 5.07 4.26
CA ARG A 30 6.04 5.73 4.75
C ARG A 30 4.79 5.08 4.18
N PHE A 31 4.78 4.80 2.88
CA PHE A 31 3.71 4.07 2.20
C PHE A 31 3.47 2.70 2.84
N LEU A 32 4.51 1.89 3.00
CA LEU A 32 4.41 0.54 3.58
C LEU A 32 3.99 0.53 5.07
N LYS A 33 4.24 1.62 5.81
CA LYS A 33 3.74 1.80 7.19
C LYS A 33 2.24 2.10 7.21
N GLN A 34 1.76 2.93 6.29
CA GLN A 34 0.35 3.32 6.19
C GLN A 34 -0.53 2.21 5.62
N CYS A 35 0.03 1.37 4.74
CA CYS A 35 -0.73 0.33 4.05
C CYS A 35 -1.28 -0.80 4.92
N ARG A 36 -1.30 -0.70 6.27
CA ARG A 36 -1.92 -1.73 7.09
C ARG A 36 -3.32 -2.02 6.51
N PRO A 37 -3.64 -3.28 6.21
CA PRO A 37 -4.98 -3.67 5.85
C PRO A 37 -5.75 -3.53 7.16
N ASN A 38 -6.20 -2.31 7.48
CA ASN A 38 -7.08 -2.06 8.59
C ASN A 38 -8.25 -3.02 8.43
N ASP A 39 -8.68 -3.70 9.48
CA ASP A 39 -9.79 -3.30 10.39
C ASP A 39 -10.95 -2.46 9.80
N CYS A 40 -10.94 -2.13 8.51
CA CYS A 40 -12.08 -1.71 7.73
C CYS A 40 -13.01 -2.91 7.69
N ASP A 41 -13.89 -2.96 8.68
CA ASP A 41 -15.12 -3.69 8.58
C ASP A 41 -15.94 -3.09 7.42
N TYR A 42 -15.66 -3.59 6.22
CA TYR A 42 -16.34 -3.19 5.00
C TYR A 42 -17.85 -3.40 5.09
N THR A 43 -18.31 -4.23 6.05
CA THR A 43 -19.74 -4.42 6.31
C THR A 43 -20.39 -3.22 7.00
N ALA A 44 -19.65 -2.45 7.83
CA ALA A 44 -20.15 -1.27 8.52
C ALA A 44 -20.33 -0.05 7.60
N GLU A 45 -19.53 0.05 6.53
CA GLU A 45 -19.61 1.14 5.54
C GLU A 45 -20.60 0.84 4.40
N ARG A 46 -20.85 -0.44 4.10
CA ARG A 46 -21.70 -0.87 2.98
C ARG A 46 -23.17 -0.42 3.09
N HIS A 47 -23.65 -0.16 4.31
CA HIS A 47 -25.07 0.11 4.57
C HIS A 47 -25.38 1.57 4.90
N LYS A 48 -24.38 2.43 5.12
CA LYS A 48 -24.62 3.85 5.49
C LYS A 48 -25.30 4.69 4.40
N GLY A 49 -25.37 4.20 3.16
CA GLY A 49 -25.96 4.91 2.03
C GLY A 49 -27.32 4.38 1.56
N LEU A 50 -27.90 3.39 2.24
CA LEU A 50 -29.16 2.74 1.83
C LEU A 50 -30.37 3.15 2.69
N ASP A 51 -30.16 3.96 3.73
CA ASP A 51 -31.24 4.36 4.64
C ASP A 51 -32.16 5.42 4.01
N ASP A 52 -31.68 6.14 2.99
CA ASP A 52 -32.44 7.07 2.14
C ASP A 52 -31.97 6.88 0.69
N ASP A 53 -32.62 6.04 -0.10
CA ASP A 53 -32.29 5.87 -1.53
C ASP A 53 -32.79 7.11 -2.32
N PRO A 54 -31.92 8.01 -2.81
CA PRO A 54 -32.34 9.10 -3.68
C PRO A 54 -32.94 8.56 -4.98
N ASP A 55 -33.82 9.33 -5.63
CA ASP A 55 -34.29 8.96 -6.97
C ASP A 55 -33.11 8.87 -7.97
N ILE A 56 -33.29 8.08 -9.04
CA ILE A 56 -32.25 7.86 -10.06
C ILE A 56 -31.69 9.20 -10.59
N PRO A 57 -32.51 10.23 -10.90
CA PRO A 57 -32.00 11.54 -11.31
C PRO A 57 -31.07 12.20 -10.27
N THR A 58 -31.41 12.11 -8.99
CA THR A 58 -30.60 12.65 -7.89
C THR A 58 -29.30 11.87 -7.73
N MET A 59 -29.33 10.54 -7.84
CA MET A 59 -28.12 9.69 -7.88
C MET A 59 -27.19 10.09 -9.02
N VAL A 60 -27.71 10.25 -10.24
CA VAL A 60 -26.90 10.63 -11.41
C VAL A 60 -26.26 12.00 -11.21
N LYS A 61 -27.02 12.98 -10.71
CA LYS A 61 -26.49 14.33 -10.43
C LYS A 61 -25.37 14.28 -9.38
N GLN A 62 -25.55 13.53 -8.29
CA GLN A 62 -24.53 13.37 -7.25
C GLN A 62 -23.27 12.67 -7.80
N ILE A 63 -23.42 11.67 -8.67
CA ILE A 63 -22.29 11.01 -9.34
C ILE A 63 -21.52 12.02 -10.19
N GLN A 64 -22.20 12.82 -11.02
CA GLN A 64 -21.56 13.83 -11.87
C GLN A 64 -20.84 14.91 -11.05
N GLU A 65 -21.46 15.40 -9.96
CA GLU A 65 -20.84 16.37 -9.06
C GLU A 65 -19.59 15.79 -8.38
N ARG A 66 -19.64 14.51 -7.99
CA ARG A 66 -18.49 13.80 -7.41
C ARG A 66 -17.38 13.56 -8.42
N GLU A 67 -17.72 13.22 -9.66
CA GLU A 67 -16.75 13.05 -10.75
C GLU A 67 -16.02 14.37 -11.05
N ALA A 68 -16.75 15.49 -11.14
CA ALA A 68 -16.15 16.81 -11.36
C ALA A 68 -15.23 17.23 -10.21
N LEU A 69 -15.65 16.99 -8.96
CA LEU A 69 -14.80 17.23 -7.79
C LEU A 69 -13.55 16.35 -7.80
N GLN A 70 -13.71 15.07 -8.14
CA GLN A 70 -12.61 14.11 -8.20
C GLN A 70 -11.60 14.44 -9.31
N GLU A 71 -12.05 14.97 -10.44
CA GLU A 71 -11.17 15.44 -11.50
C GLU A 71 -10.33 16.64 -11.05
N ALA A 72 -10.94 17.62 -10.37
CA ALA A 72 -10.22 18.76 -9.80
C ALA A 72 -9.19 18.34 -8.73
N GLU A 73 -9.57 17.44 -7.83
CA GLU A 73 -8.65 16.87 -6.84
C GLU A 73 -7.49 16.10 -7.50
N THR A 74 -7.75 15.41 -8.60
CA THR A 74 -6.73 14.66 -9.35
C THR A 74 -5.72 15.59 -10.00
N GLN A 75 -6.16 16.73 -10.55
CA GLN A 75 -5.28 17.74 -11.12
C GLN A 75 -4.38 18.35 -10.04
N ILE A 76 -4.95 18.75 -8.90
CA ILE A 76 -4.18 19.29 -7.77
C ILE A 76 -3.14 18.27 -7.28
N ALA A 77 -3.53 17.00 -7.14
CA ALA A 77 -2.61 15.94 -6.74
C ALA A 77 -1.46 15.76 -7.75
N ALA A 78 -1.74 15.84 -9.05
CA ALA A 78 -0.72 15.73 -10.09
C ALA A 78 0.29 16.90 -10.03
N GLU A 79 -0.19 18.13 -9.85
CA GLU A 79 0.67 19.31 -9.69
C GLU A 79 1.57 19.18 -8.45
N ARG A 80 1.01 18.68 -7.34
CA ARG A 80 1.76 18.48 -6.10
C ARG A 80 2.81 17.39 -6.23
N ILE A 81 2.51 16.28 -6.90
CA ILE A 81 3.50 15.23 -7.23
C ILE A 81 4.62 15.81 -8.07
N GLU A 82 4.30 16.65 -9.06
CA GLU A 82 5.32 17.27 -9.91
C GLU A 82 6.21 18.25 -9.14
N ALA A 83 5.63 19.08 -8.27
CA ALA A 83 6.39 19.97 -7.38
C ALA A 83 7.29 19.18 -6.42
N TRP A 84 6.79 18.08 -5.87
CA TRP A 84 7.58 17.17 -5.04
C TRP A 84 8.75 16.54 -5.81
N ARG A 85 8.55 16.08 -7.04
CA ARG A 85 9.64 15.55 -7.90
C ARG A 85 10.75 16.58 -8.15
N LYS A 86 10.40 17.87 -8.12
CA LYS A 86 11.34 18.99 -8.24
C LYS A 86 11.98 19.38 -6.89
N GLY A 87 11.63 18.71 -5.80
CA GLY A 87 12.11 19.03 -4.45
C GLY A 87 11.50 20.31 -3.87
N LEU A 88 10.38 20.80 -4.42
CA LEU A 88 9.76 22.06 -4.00
C LEU A 88 8.82 21.90 -2.80
N LEU A 89 8.35 20.68 -2.53
CA LEU A 89 7.48 20.38 -1.40
C LEU A 89 7.60 18.91 -0.96
N GLU A 90 7.06 18.63 0.22
CA GLU A 90 6.86 17.28 0.76
C GLU A 90 5.43 16.79 0.50
N LEU A 91 5.29 15.49 0.18
CA LEU A 91 3.98 14.86 0.05
C LEU A 91 3.36 14.59 1.44
N THR A 92 2.04 14.80 1.51
CA THR A 92 1.23 14.38 2.65
C THR A 92 1.07 12.86 2.67
N ASP A 93 0.66 12.31 3.81
CA ASP A 93 0.44 10.87 3.98
C ASP A 93 -0.56 10.30 2.98
N ILE A 94 -1.69 10.99 2.76
CA ILE A 94 -2.69 10.55 1.78
C ILE A 94 -2.17 10.59 0.34
N GLU A 95 -1.30 11.56 0.01
CA GLU A 95 -0.68 11.67 -1.31
C GLU A 95 0.34 10.56 -1.53
N ILE A 96 1.13 10.22 -0.51
CA ILE A 96 2.05 9.09 -0.54
C ILE A 96 1.28 7.78 -0.75
N TYR A 97 0.17 7.60 -0.03
CA TYR A 97 -0.71 6.44 -0.20
C TYR A 97 -1.25 6.34 -1.64
N LYS A 98 -1.87 7.41 -2.15
CA LYS A 98 -2.43 7.45 -3.51
C LYS A 98 -1.36 7.19 -4.57
N LEU A 99 -0.18 7.82 -4.43
CA LEU A 99 0.92 7.65 -5.35
C LEU A 99 1.45 6.20 -5.33
N GLY A 100 1.69 5.63 -4.15
CA GLY A 100 2.18 4.24 -4.03
C GLY A 100 1.17 3.22 -4.55
N ALA A 101 -0.13 3.41 -4.26
CA ALA A 101 -1.20 2.56 -4.80
C ALA A 101 -1.27 2.63 -6.33
N LYS A 102 -1.11 3.83 -6.90
CA LYS A 102 -1.03 4.03 -8.35
C LYS A 102 0.18 3.34 -8.95
N VAL A 103 1.37 3.51 -8.36
CA VAL A 103 2.61 2.85 -8.81
C VAL A 103 2.45 1.33 -8.85
N LEU A 104 1.91 0.72 -7.78
CA LEU A 104 1.68 -0.72 -7.74
C LEU A 104 0.66 -1.18 -8.78
N THR A 105 -0.43 -0.43 -8.96
CA THR A 105 -1.50 -0.79 -9.90
C THR A 105 -1.06 -0.63 -11.35
N ASP A 106 -0.33 0.44 -11.68
CA ASP A 106 0.22 0.67 -13.02
C ASP A 106 1.26 -0.41 -13.38
N LYS A 107 2.04 -0.89 -12.39
CA LYS A 107 3.09 -1.89 -12.60
C LYS A 107 2.60 -3.34 -12.60
N LEU A 108 1.78 -3.70 -11.62
CA LEU A 108 1.38 -5.08 -11.33
C LEU A 108 -0.09 -5.34 -11.65
N GLY A 109 -0.87 -4.32 -12.02
CA GLY A 109 -2.32 -4.43 -12.09
C GLY A 109 -2.97 -4.62 -10.71
N VAL A 110 -4.30 -4.55 -10.69
CA VAL A 110 -5.09 -4.70 -9.44
C VAL A 110 -4.85 -6.05 -8.75
N PRO A 111 -4.84 -7.21 -9.44
CA PRO A 111 -4.59 -8.49 -8.78
C PRO A 111 -3.18 -8.56 -8.17
N GLY A 112 -2.18 -8.05 -8.88
CA GLY A 112 -0.79 -8.06 -8.43
C GLY A 112 -0.54 -7.12 -7.25
N SER A 113 -1.19 -5.95 -7.22
CA SER A 113 -1.09 -5.01 -6.09
C SER A 113 -1.73 -5.58 -4.81
N ILE A 114 -2.86 -6.28 -4.93
CA ILE A 114 -3.47 -7.03 -3.80
C ILE A 114 -2.51 -8.12 -3.29
N GLY A 115 -1.89 -8.87 -4.21
CA GLY A 115 -0.90 -9.90 -3.87
C GLY A 115 0.31 -9.31 -3.12
N PHE A 116 0.85 -8.20 -3.63
CA PHE A 116 1.94 -7.45 -3.00
C PHE A 116 1.59 -7.05 -1.55
N LEU A 117 0.45 -6.41 -1.34
CA LEU A 117 0.03 -5.94 -0.03
C LEU A 117 -0.18 -7.12 0.93
N ARG A 118 -0.89 -8.16 0.49
CA ARG A 118 -1.10 -9.38 1.30
C ARG A 118 0.22 -9.99 1.75
N HIS A 119 1.20 -10.10 0.85
CA HIS A 119 2.52 -10.61 1.19
C HIS A 119 3.23 -9.74 2.23
N HIS A 120 3.24 -8.42 2.04
CA HIS A 120 3.85 -7.46 2.96
C HIS A 120 3.32 -7.59 4.40
N PHE A 121 2.02 -7.81 4.57
CA PHE A 121 1.40 -7.89 5.91
C PHE A 121 1.43 -9.28 6.52
N LYS A 122 1.38 -10.36 5.73
CA LYS A 122 1.62 -11.73 6.22
C LYS A 122 2.99 -11.85 6.90
N GLN A 123 4.03 -11.19 6.37
CA GLN A 123 5.35 -11.18 6.99
C GLN A 123 5.40 -10.45 8.35
N LYS A 124 4.48 -9.51 8.60
CA LYS A 124 4.43 -8.76 9.86
C LYS A 124 3.67 -9.50 10.97
N GLU A 125 2.77 -10.43 10.62
CA GLU A 125 1.98 -11.24 11.57
C GLU A 125 2.68 -12.54 12.01
N ASN A 126 3.71 -12.98 11.28
CA ASN A 126 4.53 -14.13 11.64
C ASN A 126 5.94 -13.67 12.10
N PRO A 127 6.16 -13.39 13.39
CA PRO A 127 7.52 -13.48 13.91
C PRO A 127 7.90 -14.95 13.85
N LEU A 128 8.73 -15.34 12.87
CA LEU A 128 9.34 -16.67 12.84
C LEU A 128 9.93 -16.99 14.23
N PRO A 129 9.74 -18.22 14.75
CA PRO A 129 10.24 -18.58 16.07
C PRO A 129 11.74 -18.34 16.11
N GLN A 130 12.19 -17.61 17.13
CA GLN A 130 13.61 -17.36 17.40
C GLN A 130 14.36 -18.68 17.28
N GLN A 131 15.21 -18.77 16.26
CA GLN A 131 16.13 -19.89 16.10
C GLN A 131 16.92 -20.00 17.40
N LEU A 132 16.80 -21.17 18.04
CA LEU A 132 17.70 -21.64 19.09
C LEU A 132 19.14 -21.33 18.65
N VAL A 133 19.75 -20.41 19.40
CA VAL A 133 21.17 -20.05 19.30
C VAL A 133 21.98 -21.36 19.37
N PRO A 134 22.93 -21.60 18.46
CA PRO A 134 23.85 -22.72 18.61
C PRO A 134 24.80 -22.37 19.75
N ASP A 135 24.64 -23.04 20.89
CA ASP A 135 25.56 -22.94 22.01
C ASP A 135 26.91 -23.51 21.56
N ARG A 136 27.88 -22.63 21.30
CA ARG A 136 29.27 -23.00 21.08
C ARG A 136 30.09 -22.57 22.29
N ASP A 137 30.34 -23.59 23.11
CA ASP A 137 31.59 -23.88 23.80
C ASP A 137 32.18 -22.79 24.70
N THR A 138 32.23 -23.09 25.99
CA THR A 138 33.47 -22.89 26.75
C THR A 138 33.66 -24.02 27.76
N ASN A 139 34.54 -24.95 27.38
CA ASN A 139 35.31 -25.78 28.29
C ASN A 139 35.97 -24.90 29.37
N VAL A 140 35.76 -25.21 30.65
CA VAL A 140 36.81 -25.07 31.66
C VAL A 140 36.88 -26.37 32.45
N VAL A 141 38.10 -26.87 32.48
CA VAL A 141 38.60 -28.14 33.00
C VAL A 141 38.81 -28.08 34.52
N SER A 142 38.78 -29.28 35.13
CA SER A 142 39.56 -29.75 36.30
C SER A 142 38.94 -29.78 37.71
N ASN A 143 38.74 -31.03 38.15
CA ASN A 143 39.24 -31.68 39.38
C ASN A 143 39.29 -30.87 40.69
N GLN A 144 38.44 -31.24 41.65
CA GLN A 144 38.83 -32.01 42.85
C GLN A 144 37.59 -32.54 43.57
#